data_AF-A0A967KJY8-F1
#
_entry.id   AF-A0A967KJY8-F1
#
_cell.length_a   1.000
_cell.length_b   1.000
_cell.length_c   1.000
_cell.angle_alpha   90.00
_cell.angle_beta   90.00
_cell.angle_gamma   90.00
#
_symmetry.space_group_name_H-M   'P 1'
#
loop_
_entity.id
_entity.type
_entity.pdbx_description
1 polymer ?
#
loop_
_entity_poly.entity_id
_entity_poly.type
_entity_poly.pdbx_seq_one_letter_code
_entity_poly.pdbx_strand_id
1 'polypeptide(L)' 'PQDYNKLIRQTMDRPDANSIMMAMLRSLTHAEYSPANIGHFGLSLDSYAHFTSPIRRYPDLLVHRAIRHIVNGGKPGR' A
#
# COMPACT_ATOMS: atom_id res chain seq x y z
N PRO A 1 -10.51 1.12 -6.49
CA PRO A 1 -9.49 0.53 -7.40
C PRO A 1 -10.06 0.00 -8.73
N GLN A 2 -11.18 -0.74 -8.70
CA GLN A 2 -11.75 -1.35 -9.91
C GLN A 2 -12.20 -0.32 -10.95
N ASP A 3 -12.79 0.81 -10.53
CA ASP A 3 -13.20 1.88 -11.45
C ASP A 3 -12.00 2.55 -12.14
N TYR A 4 -10.90 2.75 -11.41
CA TYR A 4 -9.64 3.25 -11.99
C TYR A 4 -9.09 2.27 -13.03
N ASN A 5 -9.08 0.97 -12.73
CA ASN A 5 -8.64 -0.05 -13.68
C ASN A 5 -9.55 -0.11 -14.92
N LYS A 6 -10.86 0.08 -14.75
CA LYS A 6 -11.81 0.17 -15.85
C LYS A 6 -11.54 1.39 -16.73
N LEU A 7 -11.33 2.56 -16.11
CA LEU A 7 -11.03 3.80 -16.81
C LEU A 7 -9.73 3.68 -17.63
N ILE A 8 -8.66 3.14 -17.04
CA ILE A 8 -7.39 2.88 -17.75
C ILE A 8 -7.64 2.01 -18.98
N ARG A 9 -8.37 0.89 -18.82
CA ARG A 9 -8.69 -0.01 -19.95
C ARG A 9 -9.48 0.67 -21.06
N GLN A 10 -10.39 1.58 -20.72
CA GLN A 10 -11.20 2.31 -21.70
C GLN A 10 -10.40 3.40 -22.44
N THR A 11 -9.31 3.89 -21.86
CA THR A 11 -8.56 5.02 -22.41
C THR A 11 -7.23 4.65 -23.06
N MET A 12 -6.80 3.37 -22.98
CA MET A 12 -5.48 2.93 -23.44
C MET A 12 -5.18 3.24 -24.92
N ASP A 13 -6.16 3.09 -25.81
CA ASP A 13 -5.96 3.27 -27.27
C ASP A 13 -6.14 4.73 -27.74
N ARG A 14 -6.37 5.66 -26.82
CA ARG A 14 -6.59 7.07 -27.17
C ARG A 14 -5.26 7.82 -27.31
N PRO A 15 -5.19 8.84 -28.18
CA PRO A 15 -3.99 9.68 -28.31
C PRO A 15 -3.64 10.45 -27.03
N ASP A 16 -4.61 10.65 -26.12
CA ASP A 16 -4.45 11.36 -24.84
C ASP A 16 -4.27 10.42 -23.63
N ALA A 17 -4.07 9.11 -23.84
CA ALA A 17 -3.98 8.10 -22.78
C ALA A 17 -2.96 8.46 -21.68
N ASN A 18 -1.78 8.97 -22.06
CA ASN A 18 -0.73 9.37 -21.13
C ASN A 18 -1.16 10.54 -20.23
N SER A 19 -1.86 11.53 -20.79
CA SER A 19 -2.36 12.68 -20.05
C SER A 19 -3.42 12.27 -19.03
N ILE A 20 -4.33 11.37 -19.43
CA ILE A 20 -5.36 10.80 -18.56
C ILE A 20 -4.70 10.00 -17.43
N MET A 21 -3.74 9.12 -17.74
CA MET A 21 -3.00 8.35 -16.74
C MET A 21 -2.29 9.25 -15.72
N MET A 22 -1.63 10.31 -16.18
CA MET A 22 -0.96 11.27 -15.28
C MET A 22 -1.95 12.02 -14.39
N ALA A 23 -3.10 12.44 -14.92
CA ALA A 23 -4.14 13.07 -14.11
C ALA A 23 -4.69 12.10 -13.04
N MET A 24 -4.92 10.84 -13.41
CA MET A 24 -5.35 9.79 -12.48
C MET A 24 -4.32 9.56 -11.36
N LEU A 25 -3.05 9.38 -11.70
CA LEU A 25 -1.99 9.17 -10.70
C LEU A 25 -1.87 10.35 -9.73
N ARG A 26 -2.02 11.58 -10.22
CA ARG A 26 -2.00 12.79 -9.38
C ARG A 26 -3.23 12.95 -8.49
N SER A 27 -4.34 12.31 -8.83
CA SER A 27 -5.55 12.29 -7.98
C SER A 27 -5.44 11.36 -6.77
N LEU A 28 -4.46 10.43 -6.79
CA LEU A 28 -4.24 9.50 -5.69
C LEU A 28 -3.51 10.17 -4.53
N THR A 29 -3.87 9.77 -3.31
CA THR A 29 -3.15 10.16 -2.10
C THR A 29 -1.81 9.42 -2.00
N HIS A 30 -0.84 10.06 -1.35
CA HIS A 30 0.45 9.42 -1.06
C HIS A 30 0.26 8.31 -0.03
N ALA A 31 0.96 7.18 -0.19
CA ALA A 31 0.93 6.10 0.79
C ALA A 31 1.72 6.49 2.05
N GLU A 32 1.17 6.22 3.23
CA GLU A 32 1.79 6.55 4.51
C GLU A 32 1.96 5.32 5.41
N TYR A 33 2.91 5.40 6.35
CA TYR A 33 3.01 4.42 7.43
C TYR A 33 2.07 4.83 8.56
N SER A 34 1.06 4.00 8.85
CA SER A 34 0.10 4.24 9.93
C SER A 34 -0.01 3.00 10.83
N PRO A 35 -0.15 3.18 12.17
CA PRO A 35 -0.46 2.06 13.07
C PRO A 35 -1.88 1.52 12.87
N ALA A 36 -2.79 2.33 12.34
CA ALA A 36 -4.15 1.90 12.00
C ALA A 36 -4.16 1.28 10.60
N ASN A 37 -4.80 0.13 10.44
CA ASN A 37 -5.01 -0.44 9.11
C ASN A 37 -6.14 0.28 8.38
N ILE A 38 -5.77 1.13 7.41
CA ILE A 38 -6.69 1.85 6.53
C ILE A 38 -6.80 1.19 5.14
N GLY A 39 -6.19 0.02 4.95
CA GLY A 39 -6.04 -0.63 3.65
C GLY A 39 -5.03 0.07 2.73
N HIS A 40 -4.79 -0.51 1.57
CA HIS A 40 -3.87 0.01 0.56
C HIS A 40 -4.57 0.10 -0.80
N PHE A 41 -5.18 1.25 -1.09
CA PHE A 41 -5.97 1.48 -2.31
C PHE A 41 -5.22 1.13 -3.59
N GLY A 42 -3.98 1.58 -3.74
CA GLY A 42 -3.18 1.35 -4.95
C GLY A 42 -2.81 -0.11 -5.20
N LEU A 43 -2.87 -0.96 -4.17
CA LEU A 43 -2.62 -2.41 -4.28
C LEU A 43 -3.93 -3.21 -4.23
N SER A 44 -5.06 -2.54 -3.99
CA SER A 44 -6.36 -3.18 -3.76
C SER A 44 -6.33 -4.24 -2.65
N LEU A 45 -5.62 -3.96 -1.55
CA LEU A 45 -5.52 -4.85 -0.38
C LEU A 45 -6.16 -4.21 0.86
N ASP A 46 -6.96 -4.98 1.60
CA ASP A 46 -7.59 -4.52 2.84
C ASP A 46 -6.59 -4.43 4.01
N SER A 47 -5.51 -5.21 3.97
CA SER A 47 -4.45 -5.21 4.97
C SER A 47 -3.10 -5.32 4.28
N TYR A 48 -2.21 -4.37 4.57
CA TYR A 48 -0.87 -4.37 4.00
C TYR A 48 0.13 -3.74 4.96
N ALA A 49 1.30 -4.37 5.09
CA ALA A 49 2.41 -3.86 5.87
C ALA A 49 3.73 -4.20 5.18
N HIS A 50 4.72 -3.31 5.29
CA HIS A 50 6.06 -3.61 4.81
C HIS A 50 6.79 -4.54 5.79
N PHE A 51 7.38 -5.62 5.26
CA PHE A 51 8.09 -6.63 6.06
C PHE A 51 9.44 -7.07 5.47
N THR A 52 9.61 -7.00 4.15
CA THR A 52 10.70 -7.69 3.43
C THR A 52 12.03 -6.94 3.39
N SER A 53 12.19 -5.76 4.01
CA SER A 53 13.44 -4.99 3.93
C SER A 53 13.85 -4.31 5.25
N PRO A 54 13.99 -5.07 6.36
CA PRO A 54 14.30 -4.53 7.69
C PRO A 54 15.67 -3.84 7.79
N ILE A 55 16.61 -4.14 6.90
CA ILE A 55 17.95 -3.51 6.88
C ILE A 55 17.87 -2.03 6.46
N ARG A 56 16.88 -1.67 5.64
CA ARG A 56 16.81 -0.35 4.97
C ARG A 56 15.48 0.38 5.14
N ARG A 57 14.54 -0.18 5.91
CA ARG A 57 13.25 0.42 6.24
C ARG A 57 12.94 0.18 7.71
N TYR A 58 12.87 1.27 8.49
CA TYR A 58 12.61 1.18 9.92
C TYR A 58 11.23 0.58 10.28
N PRO A 59 10.13 0.85 9.54
CA PRO A 59 8.84 0.19 9.79
C PRO A 59 8.91 -1.34 9.72
N ASP A 60 9.63 -1.90 8.74
CA ASP A 60 9.84 -3.35 8.64
C ASP A 60 10.55 -3.90 9.89
N LEU A 61 11.54 -3.19 10.43
CA LEU A 61 12.22 -3.59 11.67
C LEU A 61 11.24 -3.70 12.85
N LEU A 62 10.29 -2.77 12.97
CA LEU A 62 9.25 -2.81 14.00
C LEU A 62 8.34 -4.02 13.81
N VAL A 63 7.92 -4.31 12.58
CA VAL A 63 7.10 -5.49 12.25
C VAL A 63 7.85 -6.78 12.60
N HIS A 64 9.13 -6.89 12.24
CA HIS A 64 9.97 -8.04 12.62
C HIS A 64 10.03 -8.24 14.13
N ARG A 65 10.21 -7.16 14.90
CA ARG A 65 10.21 -7.19 16.38
C ARG A 65 8.85 -7.62 16.94
N ALA A 66 7.76 -7.09 16.41
CA ALA A 66 6.41 -7.43 16.84
C ALA A 66 6.09 -8.91 16.57
N ILE A 67 6.40 -9.42 15.39
CA ILE A 67 6.22 -10.84 15.03
C ILE A 67 7.03 -11.72 15.98
N ARG A 68 8.32 -11.40 16.20
CA ARG A 68 9.17 -12.16 17.11
C ARG A 68 8.62 -12.19 18.55
N HIS A 69 8.11 -11.06 19.04
CA HIS A 69 7.47 -10.99 20.35
C HIS A 69 6.26 -11.91 20.46
N ILE A 70 5.38 -11.90 19.47
CA ILE A 70 4.17 -12.75 19.44
C ILE A 70 4.55 -14.24 19.36
N VAL A 71 5.49 -14.61 18.49
CA VAL A 71 5.97 -15.99 18.35
C VAL A 71 6.57 -16.53 19.65
N ASN A 72 7.20 -15.66 20.46
CA ASN A 72 7.76 -16.02 21.77
C ASN A 72 6.71 -16.04 22.91
N GLY A 73 5.41 -15.98 22.60
CA GLY A 73 4.33 -15.99 23.59
C GLY A 73 4.04 -14.63 24.23
N GLY A 74 4.68 -13.57 23.74
CA GLY A 74 4.34 -12.20 24.09
C GLY A 74 2.94 -11.84 23.60
N LYS A 75 2.17 -11.13 24.41
CA LYS A 75 0.85 -10.64 24.02
C LYS A 75 0.99 -9.38 23.15
N PRO A 76 0.15 -9.19 22.11
CA PRO A 76 0.05 -7.92 21.41
C PRO A 76 -0.18 -6.78 22.43
N GLY A 77 0.54 -5.66 22.28
CA GLY A 77 0.31 -4.48 23.12
C GLY A 77 -1.12 -3.96 22.94
N ARG A 78 -1.70 -3.45 24.03
CA ARG A 78 -2.91 -2.61 23.98
C ARG A 78 -2.62 -1.34 23.18
#